data_AF-A0A9D0TDD9-F1
#
_entry.id   AF-A0A9D0TDD9-F1
#
_cell.length_a   1.000
_cell.length_b   1.000
_cell.length_c   1.000
_cell.angle_alpha   90.00
_cell.angle_beta   90.00
_cell.angle_gamma   90.00
#
_symmetry.space_group_name_H-M   'P 1'
#
loop_
_entity.id
_entity.type
_entity.pdbx_description
1 polymer ?
#
loop_
_entity_poly.entity_id
_entity_poly.type
_entity_poly.pdbx_seq_one_letter_code
_entity_poly.pdbx_strand_id
1 'polypeptide(L)'
;MAISFDKALGNLPKDLGLYARRSTVLASNIANADTPGYKARDVDFRSVLAKAGGRQLSLKTTQGAHLSGPSAGLSGAKLLYRTPNQPSMDGNTVDTQVETTEFTKNAMRYQSTLTFLNGKFKGLKLALKGE
;
A
#
# COMPACT_ATOMS: atom_id res chain seq x y z
N MET A 1 -14.28 2.01 -29.35
CA MET A 1 -13.12 1.76 -28.47
C MET A 1 -13.36 2.49 -27.16
N ALA A 2 -13.64 1.77 -26.06
CA ALA A 2 -13.79 2.39 -24.75
C ALA A 2 -12.39 2.58 -24.11
N ILE A 3 -12.08 3.80 -23.68
CA ILE A 3 -10.85 4.08 -22.92
C ILE A 3 -11.05 3.47 -21.53
N SER A 4 -10.40 2.33 -21.26
CA SER A 4 -10.40 1.75 -19.93
C SER A 4 -9.34 2.45 -19.07
N PHE A 5 -9.77 3.37 -18.19
CA PHE A 5 -8.89 4.12 -17.29
C PHE A 5 -8.04 3.20 -16.40
N ASP A 6 -8.59 2.07 -15.95
CA ASP A 6 -7.83 1.06 -15.20
C ASP A 6 -6.61 0.53 -15.97
N LYS A 7 -6.72 0.37 -17.30
CA LYS A 7 -5.60 -0.09 -18.14
C LYS A 7 -4.58 1.01 -18.39
N ALA A 8 -5.04 2.26 -18.50
CA ALA A 8 -4.18 3.41 -18.75
C ALA A 8 -3.39 3.85 -17.51
N LEU A 9 -4.05 3.85 -16.35
CA LEU A 9 -3.50 4.27 -15.06
C LEU A 9 -2.84 3.10 -14.30
N GLY A 10 -3.14 1.85 -14.65
CA GLY A 10 -2.60 0.67 -13.99
C GLY A 10 -2.94 0.66 -12.50
N ASN A 11 -1.94 0.36 -11.67
CA ASN A 11 -2.11 0.27 -10.22
C ASN A 11 -1.85 1.58 -9.46
N LEU A 12 -1.43 2.65 -10.15
CA LEU A 12 -1.08 3.91 -9.49
C LEU A 12 -2.16 4.47 -8.56
N PRO A 13 -3.47 4.44 -8.91
CA PRO A 13 -4.51 4.91 -8.00
C PRO A 13 -4.63 4.07 -6.73
N LYS A 14 -4.44 2.74 -6.84
CA LYS A 14 -4.49 1.82 -5.69
C LYS A 14 -3.26 2.00 -4.80
N ASP A 15 -2.09 2.17 -5.40
CA ASP A 15 -0.83 2.43 -4.70
C ASP A 15 -0.90 3.75 -3.93
N LEU A 16 -1.47 4.79 -4.53
CA LEU A 16 -1.69 6.08 -3.88
C LEU A 16 -2.56 5.95 -2.62
N GLY A 17 -3.67 5.22 -2.71
CA GLY A 17 -4.54 4.92 -1.56
C GLY A 17 -3.82 4.11 -0.47
N LEU A 18 -2.96 3.17 -0.85
CA LEU A 18 -2.15 2.39 0.08
C LEU A 18 -1.11 3.24 0.81
N TYR A 19 -0.42 4.13 0.10
CA TYR A 19 0.53 5.08 0.69
C TYR A 19 -0.17 6.06 1.64
N ALA A 20 -1.36 6.55 1.29
CA ALA A 20 -2.17 7.39 2.17
C ALA A 20 -2.59 6.65 3.44
N ARG A 21 -2.99 5.37 3.34
CA ARG A 21 -3.33 4.57 4.52
C ARG A 21 -2.11 4.31 5.40
N ARG A 22 -0.95 4.03 4.79
CA ARG A 22 0.30 3.82 5.53
C ARG A 22 0.77 5.08 6.24
N SER A 23 0.58 6.28 5.67
CA SER A 23 0.95 7.53 6.35
C SER A 23 0.14 7.74 7.64
N THR A 24 -1.16 7.40 7.65
CA THR A 24 -1.99 7.46 8.87
C THR A 24 -1.48 6.51 9.96
N VAL A 25 -1.04 5.29 9.58
CA VAL A 25 -0.50 4.30 10.51
C VAL A 25 0.82 4.78 11.10
N LEU A 26 1.76 5.22 10.25
CA LEU A 26 3.05 5.74 10.70
C LEU A 26 2.89 6.98 11.58
N ALA A 27 1.98 7.90 11.21
CA ALA A 27 1.66 9.07 12.04
C ALA A 27 1.09 8.66 13.42
N SER A 28 0.26 7.61 13.46
CA SER A 28 -0.25 7.06 14.72
C SER A 28 0.87 6.46 15.57
N ASN A 29 1.84 5.75 14.98
CA ASN A 29 2.99 5.23 15.73
C ASN A 29 3.83 6.37 16.31
N ILE A 30 4.14 7.40 15.50
CA ILE A 30 4.92 8.58 15.94
C ILE A 30 4.21 9.29 17.09
N ALA A 31 2.89 9.49 16.99
CA ALA A 31 2.11 10.16 18.03
C ALA A 31 2.08 9.38 19.37
N ASN A 32 2.20 8.04 19.32
CA ASN A 32 2.22 7.19 20.51
C ASN A 32 3.65 6.76 20.90
N ALA A 33 4.68 7.41 20.37
CA ALA A 33 6.06 7.03 20.65
C ALA A 33 6.49 7.24 22.11
N ASP A 34 5.79 8.10 22.86
CA ASP A 34 6.03 8.31 24.30
C ASP A 34 4.95 7.63 25.16
N THR A 35 4.17 6.71 24.59
CA THR A 35 3.12 5.97 25.32
C THR A 35 3.64 4.62 25.80
N PRO A 36 3.75 4.38 27.12
CA PRO A 36 4.21 3.10 27.66
C PRO A 36 3.36 1.92 27.17
N GLY A 37 4.01 0.80 26.83
CA GLY A 37 3.34 -0.42 26.36
C GLY A 37 2.72 -0.35 24.95
N TYR A 38 2.95 0.71 24.18
CA TYR A 38 2.43 0.81 22.82
C TYR A 38 3.15 -0.16 21.86
N LYS A 39 2.37 -0.76 20.93
CA LYS A 39 2.89 -1.69 19.92
C LYS A 39 2.74 -1.12 18.52
N ALA A 40 3.87 -0.82 17.90
CA ALA A 40 3.97 -0.31 16.54
C ALA A 40 3.28 -1.24 15.53
N ARG A 41 2.48 -0.65 14.64
CA ARG A 41 1.79 -1.38 13.57
C ARG A 41 2.31 -0.91 12.22
N ASP A 42 2.36 -1.80 11.25
CA ASP A 42 2.64 -1.43 9.86
C ASP A 42 1.82 -2.31 8.90
N VAL A 43 1.77 -1.87 7.65
CA VAL A 43 1.21 -2.63 6.54
C VAL A 43 2.35 -3.39 5.86
N ASP A 44 2.19 -4.69 5.61
CA ASP A 44 3.10 -5.42 4.73
C ASP A 44 2.90 -4.98 3.28
N PHE A 45 3.56 -3.88 2.94
CA PHE A 45 3.45 -3.22 1.65
C PHE A 45 3.90 -4.12 0.49
N ARG A 46 4.89 -5.01 0.73
CA ARG A 46 5.37 -5.95 -0.30
C ARG A 46 4.28 -6.95 -0.65
N SER A 47 3.61 -7.53 0.33
CA SER A 47 2.53 -8.48 0.06
C SER A 47 1.32 -7.81 -0.60
N VAL A 48 0.98 -6.59 -0.20
CA VAL A 48 -0.17 -5.86 -0.78
C VAL A 48 0.14 -5.42 -2.22
N LEU A 49 1.35 -4.91 -2.48
CA LEU A 49 1.77 -4.54 -3.84
C LEU A 49 1.89 -5.78 -4.74
N ALA A 50 2.38 -6.91 -4.24
CA ALA A 50 2.42 -8.16 -4.99
C ALA A 50 1.01 -8.64 -5.38
N LYS A 51 0.02 -8.47 -4.49
CA LYS A 51 -1.40 -8.75 -4.78
C LYS A 51 -2.03 -7.75 -5.76
N ALA A 52 -1.58 -6.49 -5.76
CA ALA A 52 -2.07 -5.46 -6.68
C ALA A 52 -1.42 -5.55 -8.08
N GLY A 53 -0.12 -5.87 -8.14
CA GLY A 53 0.70 -5.97 -9.35
C GLY A 53 0.63 -7.32 -10.06
N GLY A 54 0.39 -8.40 -9.32
CA GLY A 54 0.22 -9.72 -9.86
C GLY A 54 -1.21 -9.94 -10.29
N ARG A 55 -1.41 -10.29 -11.57
CA ARG A 55 -2.58 -11.07 -11.99
C ARG A 55 -2.64 -12.27 -11.04
N GLN A 56 -3.52 -12.23 -10.04
CA GLN A 56 -3.82 -13.37 -9.18
C GLN A 56 -4.05 -14.53 -10.14
N LEU A 57 -3.08 -15.47 -10.19
CA LEU A 57 -3.21 -16.70 -10.96
C LEU A 57 -4.31 -17.49 -10.29
N SER A 58 -5.53 -17.13 -10.65
CA SER A 58 -6.75 -17.72 -10.17
C SER A 58 -6.74 -19.11 -10.79
N LEU A 59 -6.66 -20.14 -9.95
CA LEU A 59 -6.78 -21.51 -10.40
C LEU A 59 -8.10 -21.62 -11.16
N LYS A 60 -8.02 -21.93 -12.46
CA LYS A 60 -9.20 -22.15 -13.28
C LYS A 60 -9.83 -23.45 -12.79
N THR A 61 -10.93 -23.34 -12.04
CA THR A 61 -11.70 -24.52 -11.63
C THR A 61 -12.46 -25.02 -12.86
N THR A 62 -12.19 -26.27 -13.26
CA THR A 62 -12.82 -26.88 -14.43
C THR A 62 -14.10 -27.63 -14.07
N GLN A 63 -14.33 -27.91 -12.79
CA GLN A 63 -15.49 -28.63 -12.26
C GLN A 63 -15.90 -28.02 -10.91
N GLY A 64 -17.21 -28.06 -10.59
CA GLY A 64 -17.77 -27.43 -9.38
C GLY A 64 -17.30 -27.99 -8.04
N ALA A 65 -16.74 -29.21 -8.01
CA ALA A 65 -16.18 -29.83 -6.81
C ALA A 65 -14.69 -29.53 -6.58
N HIS A 66 -14.06 -28.75 -7.47
CA HIS A 66 -12.65 -28.40 -7.30
C HIS A 66 -12.47 -27.42 -6.15
N LEU A 67 -11.39 -27.61 -5.39
CA LEU A 67 -10.95 -26.65 -4.39
C LEU A 67 -10.61 -25.33 -5.09
N SER A 68 -11.45 -24.33 -4.89
CA SER A 68 -11.14 -22.95 -5.28
C SER A 68 -9.88 -22.51 -4.52
N GLY A 69 -8.84 -22.12 -5.25
CA GLY A 69 -7.66 -21.51 -4.64
C GLY A 69 -8.05 -20.33 -3.76
N PRO A 70 -7.25 -19.99 -2.72
CA PRO A 70 -7.60 -18.95 -1.78
C PRO A 70 -7.99 -17.67 -2.53
N SER A 71 -9.26 -17.29 -2.41
CA SER A 71 -9.76 -16.04 -2.97
C SER A 71 -9.10 -14.92 -2.18
N ALA A 72 -7.95 -14.43 -2.64
CA ALA A 72 -7.40 -13.20 -2.11
C ALA A 72 -8.24 -12.06 -2.67
N GLY A 73 -9.46 -11.92 -2.13
CA GLY A 73 -10.09 -10.61 -2.12
C GLY A 73 -9.09 -9.65 -1.48
N LEU A 74 -8.94 -8.45 -2.03
CA LEU A 74 -8.17 -7.34 -1.46
C LEU A 74 -8.74 -6.85 -0.11
N SER A 75 -9.45 -7.71 0.63
CA SER A 75 -10.01 -7.43 1.93
C SER A 75 -8.88 -7.29 2.94
N GLY A 76 -8.48 -6.04 3.15
CA GLY A 76 -7.60 -5.63 4.21
C GLY A 76 -6.14 -5.89 3.91
N ALA A 77 -5.41 -4.83 3.58
CA ALA A 77 -4.05 -4.70 4.06
C ALA A 77 -4.06 -4.91 5.59
N LYS A 78 -3.86 -6.16 6.03
CA LYS A 78 -3.93 -6.52 7.44
C LYS A 78 -2.78 -5.80 8.12
N LEU A 79 -3.10 -4.95 9.08
CA LEU A 79 -2.09 -4.33 9.92
C LEU A 79 -1.43 -5.44 10.72
N LEU A 80 -0.12 -5.54 10.58
CA LEU A 80 0.72 -6.47 11.32
C LEU A 80 1.45 -5.68 12.40
N TYR A 81 1.71 -6.32 13.53
CA TYR A 81 2.64 -5.77 14.51
C TYR A 81 4.06 -5.92 13.98
N ARG A 82 4.87 -4.87 14.11
CA ARG A 82 6.28 -4.92 13.72
C ARG A 82 7.06 -5.68 14.80
N THR A 83 8.02 -6.50 14.38
CA THR A 83 9.00 -7.10 15.31
C THR A 83 9.96 -5.99 15.76
N PRO A 84 10.01 -5.62 17.06
CA PRO A 84 10.92 -4.60 17.53
C PRO A 84 12.37 -5.06 17.43
N ASN A 85 13.23 -4.21 16.88
CA ASN A 85 14.68 -4.44 16.90
C ASN A 85 15.27 -4.08 18.28
N GLN A 86 14.68 -3.10 18.96
CA GLN A 86 15.09 -2.67 20.30
C GLN A 86 13.83 -2.24 21.08
N PRO A 87 13.21 -3.16 21.86
CA PRO A 87 12.11 -2.78 22.73
C PRO A 87 12.63 -1.86 23.84
N SER A 88 11.89 -0.79 24.13
CA SER A 88 12.19 0.09 25.24
C SER A 88 11.92 -0.61 26.58
N MET A 89 12.55 -0.12 27.65
CA MET A 89 12.41 -0.66 29.02
C MET A 89 10.97 -0.60 29.54
N ASP A 90 10.15 0.28 28.97
CA ASP A 90 8.73 0.49 29.29
C ASP A 90 7.77 -0.39 28.44
N GLY A 91 8.32 -1.29 27.61
CA GLY A 91 7.54 -2.18 26.75
C GLY A 91 6.98 -1.50 25.49
N ASN A 92 7.37 -0.25 25.21
CA ASN A 92 7.07 0.38 23.93
C ASN A 92 7.97 -0.19 22.83
N THR A 93 7.36 -0.52 21.68
CA THR A 93 8.05 -1.08 20.52
C THR A 93 8.26 -0.05 19.40
N VAL A 94 7.90 1.22 19.63
CA VAL A 94 8.07 2.32 18.67
C VAL A 94 9.47 2.92 18.79
N ASP A 95 10.12 3.09 17.65
CA ASP A 95 11.38 3.81 17.52
C ASP A 95 11.11 5.08 16.69
N THR A 96 11.27 6.25 17.29
CA THR A 96 10.91 7.54 16.66
C THR A 96 11.73 7.84 15.42
N GLN A 97 13.03 7.53 15.44
CA GLN A 97 13.92 7.75 14.30
C GLN A 97 13.55 6.82 13.14
N VAL A 98 13.25 5.56 13.41
CA VAL A 98 12.80 4.59 12.41
C VAL A 98 11.44 4.98 11.85
N GLU A 99 10.46 5.34 12.69
CA GLU A 99 9.13 5.77 12.23
C GLU A 99 9.20 7.03 11.36
N THR A 100 10.01 8.01 11.75
CA THR A 100 10.22 9.25 10.98
C THR A 100 10.85 8.95 9.61
N THR A 101 11.81 8.03 9.58
CA THR A 101 12.45 7.57 8.36
C THR A 101 11.45 6.88 7.43
N GLU A 102 10.65 5.95 7.96
CA GLU A 102 9.63 5.24 7.19
C GLU A 102 8.52 6.18 6.70
N PHE A 103 8.13 7.17 7.52
CA PHE A 103 7.18 8.21 7.13
C PHE A 103 7.70 9.03 5.95
N THR A 104 8.97 9.46 6.02
CA THR A 104 9.62 10.22 4.94
C THR A 104 9.71 9.40 3.65
N LYS A 105 10.09 8.12 3.73
CA LYS A 105 10.09 7.20 2.57
C LYS A 105 8.69 7.07 1.96
N ASN A 106 7.66 6.93 2.79
CA ASN A 106 6.29 6.82 2.33
C ASN A 106 5.80 8.12 1.66
N ALA A 107 6.15 9.28 2.22
CA ALA A 107 5.85 10.59 1.65
C ALA A 107 6.49 10.78 0.27
N MET A 108 7.76 10.39 0.10
CA MET A 108 8.43 10.42 -1.21
C MET A 108 7.70 9.54 -2.23
N ARG A 109 7.33 8.31 -1.86
CA ARG A 109 6.59 7.39 -2.75
C ARG A 109 5.21 7.93 -3.13
N TYR A 110 4.50 8.52 -2.18
CA TYR A 110 3.22 9.16 -2.43
C TYR A 110 3.37 10.29 -3.45
N GLN A 111 4.35 11.17 -3.25
CA GLN A 111 4.62 12.29 -4.16
C GLN A 111 5.02 11.81 -5.56
N SER A 112 5.92 10.83 -5.68
CA SER A 112 6.31 10.27 -6.97
C SER A 112 5.11 9.66 -7.71
N THR A 113 4.24 8.94 -6.98
CA THR A 113 3.04 8.32 -7.55
C THR A 113 2.07 9.37 -8.09
N LEU A 114 1.88 10.48 -7.38
CA LEU A 114 1.10 11.63 -7.86
C LEU A 114 1.71 12.23 -9.14
N THR A 115 3.02 12.43 -9.19
CA THR A 115 3.69 12.96 -10.38
C THR A 115 3.47 12.06 -11.60
N PHE A 116 3.62 10.74 -11.44
CA PHE A 116 3.36 9.80 -12.53
C PHE A 116 1.89 9.79 -12.96
N LEU A 117 0.96 9.82 -12.00
CA LEU A 117 -0.47 9.84 -12.27
C LEU A 117 -0.87 11.10 -13.06
N ASN A 118 -0.32 12.27 -12.66
CA ASN A 118 -0.50 13.52 -13.40
C ASN A 118 0.06 13.44 -14.82
N GLY A 119 1.23 12.82 -15.01
CA GLY A 119 1.80 12.57 -16.34
C GLY A 119 0.90 11.70 -17.22
N LYS A 120 0.32 10.63 -16.66
CA LYS A 120 -0.66 9.77 -17.36
C LYS A 120 -1.91 10.55 -17.77
N PHE A 121 -2.47 11.37 -16.88
CA PHE A 121 -3.64 12.20 -17.21
C PHE A 121 -3.34 13.24 -18.28
N LYS A 122 -2.17 13.89 -18.24
CA LYS A 122 -1.73 14.80 -19.30
C LYS A 122 -1.64 14.08 -20.65
N GLY A 123 -1.03 12.89 -20.68
CA GLY A 123 -0.94 12.08 -21.91
C GLY A 123 -2.30 11.65 -22.45
N LEU A 124 -3.22 11.23 -21.57
CA LEU A 124 -4.60 10.90 -21.97
C LEU A 124 -5.34 12.12 -22.52
N LYS A 125 -5.16 13.29 -21.91
CA LYS A 125 -5.76 14.54 -22.38
C LYS A 125 -5.25 14.95 -23.76
N LEU A 126 -3.94 14.83 -24.02
CA LEU A 126 -3.35 15.08 -25.33
C LEU A 126 -3.90 14.13 -26.39
N ALA A 127 -3.92 12.82 -26.10
CA ALA A 127 -4.46 11.81 -27.02
C ALA A 127 -5.95 12.02 -27.33
N LEU A 128 -6.75 12.47 -26.36
CA LEU A 128 -8.17 12.83 -26.57
C LEU A 128 -8.33 14.10 -27.40
N LYS A 129 -7.40 15.05 -27.29
CA LYS A 129 -7.42 16.31 -28.05
C LYS A 129 -6.93 16.12 -29.50
N GLY A 130 -6.19 15.05 -29.78
CA GLY A 130 -5.69 14.71 -31.12
C GLY A 130 -4.39 15.43 -31.51
N GLU A 131 -3.65 15.92 -30.52
CA GLU A 131 -2.29 16.51 -30.67
C GLU A 131 -1.20 15.47 -30.43
#